data_AF-A0A6A1Q6F2-F1
#
_entry.id   AF-A0A6A1Q6F2-F1
#
_cell.length_a   1.000
_cell.length_b   1.000
_cell.length_c   1.000
_cell.angle_alpha   90.00
_cell.angle_beta   90.00
_cell.angle_gamma   90.00
#
_symmetry.space_group_name_H-M   'P 1'
#
loop_
_entity.id
_entity.type
_entity.pdbx_description
1 polymer ?
#
loop_
_entity_poly.entity_id
_entity_poly.type
_entity_poly.pdbx_seq_one_letter_code
_entity_poly.pdbx_strand_id
1 'polypeptide(L)'
;MDCPSALHQLMLDCWQKDRNHRPKFGQIVNTLDKMIRNPNSLKAMAPLSSGDILRVGVTLAGHQKKILNSIQVMRAQMNQIQSVEV
;
A
#
# COMPACT_ATOMS: atom_id res chain seq x y z
N MET A 1 -2.59 0.39 -11.88
CA MET A 1 -3.79 0.18 -11.02
C MET A 1 -3.36 -0.78 -9.95
N ASP A 2 -2.77 -0.23 -8.89
CA ASP A 2 -2.07 -0.96 -7.85
C ASP A 2 -3.08 -1.51 -6.84
N CYS A 3 -3.20 -2.84 -6.76
CA CYS A 3 -4.08 -3.49 -5.80
C CYS A 3 -3.52 -3.32 -4.37
N PRO A 4 -4.34 -2.92 -3.38
CA PRO A 4 -3.90 -2.84 -1.99
C PRO A 4 -3.31 -4.16 -1.51
N SER A 5 -2.12 -4.15 -0.91
CA SER A 5 -1.42 -5.38 -0.50
C SER A 5 -2.25 -6.26 0.44
N ALA A 6 -3.04 -5.65 1.33
CA ALA A 6 -3.96 -6.36 2.23
C ALA A 6 -5.09 -7.09 1.46
N LEU A 7 -5.62 -6.46 0.41
CA LEU A 7 -6.65 -7.07 -0.43
C LEU A 7 -6.07 -8.20 -1.28
N HIS A 8 -4.89 -7.99 -1.87
CA HIS A 8 -4.19 -9.03 -2.61
C HIS A 8 -3.88 -10.24 -1.71
N GLN A 9 -3.40 -10.01 -0.49
CA GLN A 9 -3.14 -11.09 0.46
C GLN A 9 -4.41 -11.87 0.80
N LEU A 10 -5.53 -11.19 1.04
CA LEU A 10 -6.81 -11.86 1.27
C LEU A 10 -7.22 -12.75 0.08
N MET A 11 -6.98 -12.29 -1.17
CA MET A 11 -7.24 -13.10 -2.36
C MET A 11 -6.36 -14.35 -2.39
N LEU A 12 -5.06 -14.22 -2.08
CA LEU A 12 -4.13 -15.36 -2.00
C LEU A 12 -4.55 -16.36 -0.91
N ASP A 13 -4.98 -15.87 0.26
CA ASP A 13 -5.45 -16.73 1.36
C ASP A 13 -6.71 -17.51 0.98
N CYS A 14 -7.61 -16.92 0.19
CA CYS A 14 -8.77 -17.62 -0.36
C CYS A 14 -8.39 -18.75 -1.34
N TRP A 15 -7.25 -18.61 -2.02
CA TRP A 15 -6.76 -19.55 -3.04
C TRP A 15 -5.74 -20.57 -2.53
N GLN A 16 -5.59 -20.71 -1.21
CA GLN A 16 -4.67 -21.70 -0.63
C GLN A 16 -4.93 -23.13 -1.16
N LYS A 17 -3.85 -23.87 -1.43
CA LYS A 17 -3.91 -25.24 -1.96
C LYS A 17 -4.65 -26.16 -1.00
N ASP A 18 -4.34 -26.07 0.29
CA ASP A 18 -5.04 -26.78 1.35
C ASP A 18 -6.33 -26.04 1.75
N ARG A 19 -7.45 -26.78 1.76
CA ARG A 19 -8.78 -26.24 2.11
C ARG A 19 -8.89 -25.84 3.57
N ASN A 20 -8.12 -26.46 4.46
CA ASN A 20 -8.15 -26.16 5.89
C ASN A 20 -7.52 -24.80 6.21
N HIS A 21 -6.64 -24.31 5.33
CA HIS A 21 -5.96 -23.02 5.44
C HIS A 21 -6.76 -21.85 4.84
N ARG A 22 -7.85 -22.13 4.11
CA ARG A 22 -8.69 -21.07 3.52
C ARG A 22 -9.54 -20.42 4.62
N PRO A 23 -9.67 -19.08 4.61
CA PRO A 23 -10.51 -18.39 5.58
C PRO A 23 -11.99 -18.78 5.41
N LYS A 24 -12.71 -18.88 6.54
CA LYS A 24 -14.17 -19.02 6.53
C LYS A 24 -14.82 -17.70 6.12
N PHE A 25 -16.05 -17.75 5.63
CA PHE A 25 -16.77 -16.56 5.18
C PHE A 25 -16.82 -15.43 6.24
N GLY A 26 -17.06 -15.76 7.51
CA GLY A 26 -17.05 -14.77 8.59
C GLY A 26 -15.70 -14.06 8.78
N GLN A 27 -14.59 -14.76 8.55
CA GLN A 27 -13.25 -14.17 8.59
C GLN A 27 -13.04 -13.22 7.41
N ILE A 28 -13.48 -13.61 6.20
CA ILE A 28 -13.40 -12.78 4.99
C ILE A 28 -14.15 -11.46 5.21
N VAL A 29 -15.42 -11.53 5.66
CA VAL A 29 -16.25 -10.34 5.90
C VAL A 29 -15.64 -9.43 6.97
N ASN A 30 -15.15 -10.00 8.08
CA ASN A 30 -14.51 -9.22 9.14
C ASN A 30 -13.23 -8.53 8.66
N THR A 31 -12.43 -9.18 7.82
CA THR A 31 -11.21 -8.59 7.22
C THR A 31 -11.55 -7.47 6.25
N LEU A 32 -12.56 -7.66 5.39
CA LEU A 32 -13.06 -6.61 4.49
C LEU A 32 -13.58 -5.40 5.28
N ASP A 33 -14.36 -5.64 6.33
CA ASP A 33 -14.91 -4.59 7.17
C ASP A 33 -13.80 -3.76 7.86
N LYS A 34 -12.77 -4.43 8.40
CA LYS A 34 -11.58 -3.75 8.96
C LYS A 34 -10.86 -2.88 7.92
N MET A 35 -10.77 -3.33 6.66
CA MET A 35 -10.17 -2.53 5.58
C MET A 35 -11.02 -1.30 5.25
N ILE A 36 -12.36 -1.42 5.24
CA ILE A 36 -13.28 -0.31 4.98
C ILE A 36 -13.23 0.72 6.12
N ARG A 37 -13.20 0.26 7.39
CA ARG A 37 -13.13 1.14 8.57
C ARG A 37 -11.78 1.83 8.76
N ASN A 38 -10.70 1.30 8.18
CA ASN A 38 -9.37 1.91 8.20
C ASN A 38 -8.81 2.05 6.77
N PRO A 39 -9.14 3.13 6.04
CA PRO A 39 -8.71 3.32 4.65
C PRO A 39 -7.18 3.44 4.49
N ASN A 40 -6.45 3.67 5.58
CA ASN A 40 -4.98 3.63 5.59
C ASN A 40 -4.43 2.22 5.29
N SER A 41 -5.15 1.15 5.67
CA SER A 41 -4.79 -0.24 5.33
C SER A 41 -5.01 -0.57 3.85
N LEU A 42 -5.85 0.20 3.15
CA LEU A 42 -6.05 0.13 1.70
C LEU A 42 -5.08 1.04 0.93
N LYS A 43 -4.41 1.97 1.62
CA LYS A 43 -3.41 2.87 1.04
C LYS A 43 -2.12 2.08 0.81
N ALA A 44 -2.06 1.35 -0.30
CA ALA A 44 -0.80 0.92 -0.88
C ALA A 44 -0.07 2.15 -1.44
N MET A 45 0.40 3.05 -0.57
CA MET A 45 1.50 3.93 -0.92
C MET A 45 2.76 3.07 -0.84
N ALA A 46 2.94 2.18 -1.82
CA ALA A 46 4.24 1.55 -2.00
C ALA A 46 5.30 2.69 -2.04
N PRO A 47 6.46 2.52 -1.39
CA PRO A 47 7.56 3.44 -1.56
C PRO A 47 7.83 3.55 -3.06
N LEU A 48 7.65 4.74 -3.66
CA LEU A 48 8.03 4.94 -5.06
C LEU A 48 9.49 4.51 -5.18
N SER A 49 9.77 3.59 -6.11
CA SER A 49 11.12 3.13 -6.37
C SER A 49 11.73 3.89 -7.54
N SER A 50 13.07 3.86 -7.66
CA SER A 50 13.75 4.37 -8.85
C SER A 50 13.26 3.70 -10.14
N GLY A 51 12.81 2.44 -10.06
CA GLY A 51 12.22 1.71 -11.19
C GLY A 51 10.88 2.30 -11.64
N ASP A 52 10.04 2.75 -10.71
CA ASP A 52 8.78 3.42 -11.05
C ASP A 52 9.02 4.78 -11.69
N ILE A 53 10.04 5.50 -11.21
CA ILE A 53 10.46 6.79 -11.78
C ILE A 53 11.05 6.61 -13.18
N LEU A 54 11.81 5.53 -13.40
CA LEU A 54 12.32 5.17 -14.72
C LEU A 54 11.18 4.86 -15.71
N ARG A 55 10.15 4.14 -15.27
CA ARG A 55 9.00 3.76 -16.11
C ARG A 55 8.17 4.95 -16.59
N VAL A 56 8.18 6.07 -15.87
CA VAL A 56 7.51 7.31 -16.31
C VAL A 56 8.42 8.20 -17.18
N GLY A 57 9.60 7.73 -17.56
CA GLY A 57 10.50 8.42 -18.49
C GLY A 57 11.61 9.24 -17.84
N VAL A 58 11.76 9.19 -16.51
CA VAL A 58 12.85 9.88 -15.82
C VAL A 58 14.05 8.94 -15.70
N THR A 59 14.96 9.06 -16.65
CA THR A 59 16.11 8.17 -16.80
C THR A 59 17.35 8.63 -16.02
N LEU A 60 17.49 9.94 -15.77
CA LEU A 60 18.67 10.48 -15.10
C LEU A 60 18.63 10.18 -13.58
N ALA A 61 19.64 9.47 -13.08
CA ALA A 61 19.74 9.07 -11.67
C ALA A 61 19.68 10.25 -10.68
N GLY A 62 20.23 11.41 -11.07
CA GLY A 62 20.15 12.64 -10.27
C GLY A 62 18.70 13.12 -10.08
N HIS A 63 17.89 13.08 -11.14
CA HIS A 63 16.47 13.43 -11.07
C HIS A 63 15.68 12.40 -10.27
N GLN A 64 15.94 11.11 -10.46
CA GLN A 64 15.34 10.04 -9.67
C GLN A 64 15.56 10.28 -8.17
N LYS A 65 16.81 10.55 -7.76
CA LYS A 65 17.14 10.79 -6.35
C LYS A 65 16.49 12.06 -5.79
N LYS A 66 16.44 13.15 -6.58
CA LYS A 66 15.78 14.39 -6.17
C LYS A 66 14.28 14.19 -5.93
N ILE A 67 13.62 13.45 -6.82
CA ILE A 67 12.19 13.13 -6.71
C ILE A 67 11.93 12.26 -5.47
N LEU A 68 12.73 11.20 -5.26
CA LEU A 68 12.59 10.32 -4.08
C LEU A 68 12.75 11.10 -2.77
N ASN A 69 13.76 11.96 -2.65
CA ASN A 69 13.97 12.77 -1.46
C ASN A 69 12.82 13.76 -1.22
N SER A 70 12.31 14.41 -2.28
CA SER A 70 11.16 15.32 -2.16
C SER A 70 9.91 14.58 -1.67
N ILE A 71 9.63 13.38 -2.21
CA ILE A 71 8.51 12.54 -1.78
C ILE A 71 8.66 12.11 -0.31
N GLN A 72 9.87 11.77 0.14
CA GLN A 72 10.13 11.45 1.54
C GLN A 72 9.83 12.64 2.47
N VAL A 73 10.26 13.85 2.08
CA VAL A 73 9.97 15.08 2.83
C VAL A 73 8.46 15.34 2.89
N MET A 74 7.74 15.22 1.76
CA MET A 74 6.29 15.40 1.73
C MET A 74 5.56 14.38 2.62
N ARG A 75 6.01 13.12 2.64
CA ARG A 75 5.47 12.09 3.55
C ARG A 75 5.69 12.43 5.02
N ALA A 76 6.88 12.91 5.37
CA ALA A 76 7.19 13.35 6.72
C ALA A 76 6.30 14.53 7.16
N GLN A 77 6.01 15.47 6.26
CA GLN A 77 5.09 16.57 6.53
C GLN A 77 3.64 16.10 6.70
N MET A 78 3.15 15.22 5.82
CA MET A 78 1.78 14.68 5.92
C MET A 78 1.53 13.90 7.21
N ASN A 79 2.52 13.14 7.70
CA ASN A 79 2.39 12.42 8.97
C ASN A 79 2.31 13.36 10.19
N GLN A 80 2.91 14.56 10.12
CA GLN A 80 2.80 15.54 11.20
C GLN A 80 1.41 16.19 11.26
N ILE A 81 0.75 16.38 10.11
CA ILE A 81 -0.61 16.95 10.06
C ILE A 81 -1.64 15.99 10.68
N GLN A 82 -1.45 14.68 10.50
CA GLN A 82 -2.34 13.65 11.07
C GLN A 82 -2.21 13.50 12.61
N SER A 83 -1.20 14.13 13.23
CA SER A 83 -1.01 14.12 14.70
C SER A 83 -1.72 15.27 15.41
N VAL A 84 -2.33 16.21 14.67
CA VAL A 84 -3.06 17.37 15.24
C VAL A 84 -4.55 17.06 15.44
N GLU A 85 -5.05 15.98 14.85
CA GLU A 85 -6.42 15.47 15.03
C GLU A 85 -6.43 14.20 15.90
N VAL A 86 -6.03 14.30 17.17
CA VAL A 86 -6.41 13.37 18.26
C VAL A 86 -6.54 14.14 19.57
#